data_AF-K5BI29-F1
#
_entry.id   AF-K5BI29-F1
#
_cell.length_a   1.000
_cell.length_b   1.000
_cell.length_c   1.000
_cell.angle_alpha   90.00
_cell.angle_beta   90.00
_cell.angle_gamma   90.00
#
_symmetry.space_group_name_H-M   'P 1'
#
loop_
_entity.id
_entity.type
_entity.pdbx_description
1 polymer ?
#
loop_
_entity_poly.entity_id
_entity_poly.type
_entity_poly.pdbx_seq_one_letter_code
_entity_poly.pdbx_strand_id
1 'polypeptide(L)'
;MTGDLDRFRFLAAFVAGHPVELAEAPPGQAPYTDRRTVFVSHGADPEQHRREVVLQCALLAAGSLAPDVVRRLRGRPGLARRYLAIEGRRALAELSRRLPLAAIWCTELPPADSSAAGSLDRARRSTAEPPEWFGIIKPSALLSAPAGTTTPARGNEQPSTLSFGDEDDDEDPEPGPPSTILRLFDNPLFNSQAVGDFLRRLLGTSRSTPSSDASSGGELRVGSVRRARKRPAEARPTPTRIHFTDEDRPGAAAGVGGALYPEWDVFRRRYRPDWCRVVDYPLRIPADVTAAAVPRDPVLHRRLAGIGLTPKALRRRPDGDDLDVGALVDLAVDLRCGHSPPENIYTEYRKAARDLGVLILLDASGSATDADPHGMAVHDHQRRAAATLAATLEELGDRVAVYAFRSDGRRAVHLAAIKTFDQRFGAAGRARLNQLRPSGYTRLGAAIRGAGEILKTQAGTTNRLLLVLSDGHAYDHGYAGTYATADTRRALAELRGDGVACLCLSLASDADGATLEKVFGSAGHAHAPSLAVLSPRMDELFLSALRELAVPRSGRGG
;
A
#
# COMPACT_ATOMS: atom_id res chain seq x y z
N MET A 1 27.14 -27.79 9.07
CA MET A 1 27.81 -28.84 8.26
C MET A 1 27.65 -28.54 6.76
N THR A 2 27.82 -27.28 6.35
CA THR A 2 27.65 -26.82 4.95
C THR A 2 28.94 -26.92 4.10
N GLY A 3 30.10 -27.17 4.73
CA GLY A 3 31.39 -27.13 4.04
C GLY A 3 31.67 -28.28 3.06
N ASP A 4 30.87 -29.35 3.06
CA ASP A 4 31.15 -30.54 2.25
C ASP A 4 30.56 -30.49 0.83
N LEU A 5 29.57 -29.61 0.58
CA LEU A 5 28.98 -29.42 -0.76
C LEU A 5 29.72 -28.37 -1.59
N ASP A 6 30.42 -27.43 -0.94
CA ASP A 6 31.15 -26.35 -1.63
C ASP A 6 32.19 -26.87 -2.62
N ARG A 7 32.79 -28.04 -2.37
CA ARG A 7 33.74 -28.69 -3.29
C ARG A 7 33.14 -29.05 -4.64
N PHE A 8 31.81 -29.22 -4.73
CA PHE A 8 31.11 -29.56 -5.97
C PHE A 8 30.58 -28.34 -6.72
N ARG A 9 30.68 -27.14 -6.16
CA ARG A 9 30.13 -25.91 -6.76
C ARG A 9 30.72 -25.62 -8.14
N PHE A 10 32.03 -25.78 -8.31
CA PHE A 10 32.68 -25.59 -9.61
C PHE A 10 32.26 -26.66 -10.62
N LEU A 11 32.12 -27.91 -10.18
CA LEU A 11 31.63 -28.99 -11.03
C LEU A 11 30.19 -28.73 -11.48
N ALA A 12 29.31 -28.31 -10.57
CA ALA A 12 27.93 -27.99 -10.86
C ALA A 12 27.81 -26.89 -11.91
N ALA A 13 28.53 -25.77 -11.71
CA ALA A 13 28.52 -24.66 -12.67
C ALA A 13 29.09 -25.04 -14.04
N PHE A 14 30.15 -25.85 -14.07
CA PHE A 14 30.75 -26.34 -15.31
C PHE A 14 29.79 -27.24 -16.09
N VAL A 15 29.13 -28.19 -15.41
CA VAL A 15 28.20 -29.14 -16.05
C VAL A 15 26.92 -28.45 -16.50
N ALA A 16 26.32 -27.60 -15.66
CA ALA A 16 25.08 -26.88 -15.99
C ALA A 16 25.28 -25.80 -17.07
N GLY A 17 26.51 -25.30 -17.24
CA GLY A 17 26.83 -24.19 -18.15
C GLY A 17 26.43 -22.81 -17.62
N HIS A 18 25.90 -22.74 -16.40
CA HIS A 18 25.55 -21.51 -15.68
C HIS A 18 25.74 -21.71 -14.16
N PRO A 19 25.82 -20.63 -13.37
CA PRO A 19 25.87 -20.75 -11.92
C PRO A 19 24.63 -21.48 -11.37
N VAL A 20 24.85 -22.44 -10.48
CA VAL A 20 23.82 -23.22 -9.78
C VAL A 20 24.22 -23.34 -8.32
N GLU A 21 23.26 -23.19 -7.41
CA GLU A 21 23.46 -23.38 -5.97
C GLU A 21 23.32 -24.87 -5.59
N LEU A 22 24.02 -25.30 -4.55
CA LEU A 22 23.94 -26.67 -4.03
C LEU A 22 23.39 -26.65 -2.61
N ALA A 23 22.43 -27.52 -2.33
CA ALA A 23 21.85 -27.70 -1.01
C ALA A 23 21.56 -29.18 -0.74
N GLU A 24 21.44 -29.57 0.53
CA GLU A 24 20.89 -30.88 0.87
C GLU A 24 19.36 -30.84 0.83
N ALA A 25 18.75 -31.89 0.29
CA ALA A 25 17.33 -32.12 0.40
C ALA A 25 16.96 -32.43 1.86
N PRO A 26 15.69 -32.22 2.28
CA PRO A 26 15.21 -32.70 3.57
C PRO A 26 15.48 -34.20 3.78
N PRO A 27 15.66 -34.67 5.03
CA PRO A 27 15.87 -36.08 5.33
C PRO A 27 14.77 -36.96 4.71
N GLY A 28 15.18 -38.05 4.03
CA GLY A 28 14.25 -38.97 3.36
C GLY A 28 13.73 -38.50 1.99
N GLN A 29 14.15 -37.33 1.51
CA GLN A 29 13.79 -36.84 0.18
C GLN A 29 14.87 -37.19 -0.87
N ALA A 30 14.42 -37.74 -2.00
CA ALA A 30 15.25 -38.01 -3.18
C ALA A 30 15.79 -36.70 -3.82
N PRO A 31 16.94 -36.75 -4.51
CA PRO A 31 17.58 -35.57 -5.09
C PRO A 31 16.72 -34.94 -6.21
N TYR A 32 16.76 -33.63 -6.37
CA TYR A 32 15.97 -32.90 -7.37
C TYR A 32 16.55 -31.51 -7.66
N THR A 33 15.99 -30.79 -8.62
CA THR A 33 16.35 -29.38 -8.90
C THR A 33 15.13 -28.51 -9.18
N ASP A 34 15.24 -27.22 -8.85
CA ASP A 34 14.28 -26.15 -9.18
C ASP A 34 14.80 -25.18 -10.26
N ARG A 35 15.86 -25.57 -10.99
CA ARG A 35 16.68 -24.80 -11.95
C ARG A 35 17.70 -23.82 -11.36
N ARG A 36 17.51 -23.35 -10.12
CA ARG A 36 18.46 -22.45 -9.45
C ARG A 36 19.36 -23.20 -8.50
N THR A 37 18.77 -24.14 -7.78
CA THR A 37 19.41 -24.95 -6.77
C THR A 37 19.26 -26.42 -7.14
N VAL A 38 20.35 -27.18 -6.97
CA VAL A 38 20.34 -28.64 -7.02
C VAL A 38 20.38 -29.15 -5.58
N PHE A 39 19.37 -29.94 -5.24
CA PHE A 39 19.19 -30.55 -3.94
C PHE A 39 19.68 -32.01 -4.01
N VAL A 40 20.73 -32.32 -3.25
CA VAL A 40 21.31 -33.68 -3.14
C VAL A 40 20.78 -34.41 -1.91
N SER A 41 20.92 -35.73 -1.87
CA SER A 41 20.48 -36.56 -0.75
C SER A 41 21.13 -36.13 0.58
N HIS A 42 20.33 -36.01 1.64
CA HIS A 42 20.83 -35.65 2.97
C HIS A 42 21.78 -36.72 3.52
N GLY A 43 22.97 -36.32 3.99
CA GLY A 43 23.91 -37.21 4.67
C GLY A 43 24.49 -38.34 3.81
N ALA A 44 24.35 -38.28 2.48
CA ALA A 44 24.95 -39.26 1.58
C ALA A 44 26.47 -39.07 1.49
N ASP A 45 27.16 -40.11 1.00
CA ASP A 45 28.62 -40.05 0.85
C ASP A 45 29.04 -39.06 -0.27
N PRO A 46 30.31 -38.59 -0.26
CA PRO A 46 30.80 -37.65 -1.27
C PRO A 46 30.68 -38.14 -2.71
N GLU A 47 30.76 -39.46 -2.94
CA GLU A 47 30.70 -40.01 -4.28
C GLU A 47 29.26 -39.99 -4.83
N GLN A 48 28.28 -40.27 -3.98
CA GLN A 48 26.87 -40.18 -4.28
C GLN A 48 26.46 -38.74 -4.53
N HIS A 49 26.86 -37.79 -3.68
CA HIS A 49 26.64 -36.35 -3.95
C HIS A 49 27.21 -35.94 -5.30
N ARG A 50 28.44 -36.39 -5.63
CA ARG A 50 29.04 -36.09 -6.93
C ARG A 50 28.20 -36.63 -8.10
N ARG A 51 27.68 -37.86 -8.01
CA ARG A 51 26.81 -38.46 -9.04
C ARG A 51 25.51 -37.69 -9.20
N GLU A 52 24.86 -37.38 -8.09
CA GLU A 52 23.58 -36.64 -8.04
C GLU A 52 23.74 -35.23 -8.63
N VAL A 53 24.78 -34.49 -8.23
CA VAL A 53 25.09 -33.16 -8.79
C VAL A 53 25.29 -33.23 -10.29
N VAL A 54 26.10 -34.17 -10.77
CA VAL A 54 26.42 -34.27 -12.21
C VAL A 54 25.17 -34.57 -13.01
N LEU A 55 24.32 -35.50 -12.59
CA LEU A 55 23.10 -35.82 -13.33
C LEU A 55 22.10 -34.66 -13.32
N GLN A 56 21.82 -34.05 -12.17
CA GLN A 56 20.85 -32.95 -12.10
C GLN A 56 21.31 -31.76 -12.94
N CYS A 57 22.61 -31.44 -12.92
CA CYS A 57 23.18 -30.42 -13.78
C CYS A 57 23.17 -30.82 -15.27
N ALA A 58 23.38 -32.10 -15.60
CA ALA A 58 23.29 -32.59 -16.97
C ALA A 58 21.87 -32.45 -17.53
N LEU A 59 20.84 -32.73 -16.74
CA LEU A 59 19.43 -32.53 -17.11
C LEU A 59 19.11 -31.05 -17.36
N LEU A 60 19.71 -30.13 -16.59
CA LEU A 60 19.58 -28.69 -16.83
C LEU A 60 20.28 -28.28 -18.13
N ALA A 61 21.53 -28.69 -18.32
CA ALA A 61 22.34 -28.34 -19.49
C ALA A 61 21.77 -28.89 -20.81
N ALA A 62 21.19 -30.08 -20.77
CA ALA A 62 20.59 -30.74 -21.93
C ALA A 62 19.17 -30.21 -22.27
N GLY A 63 18.66 -29.23 -21.51
CA GLY A 63 17.32 -28.67 -21.71
C GLY A 63 16.19 -29.65 -21.38
N SER A 64 16.49 -30.75 -20.69
CA SER A 64 15.55 -31.84 -20.37
C SER A 64 14.38 -31.40 -19.49
N LEU A 65 14.57 -30.32 -18.73
CA LEU A 65 13.57 -29.80 -17.78
C LEU A 65 12.89 -28.52 -18.30
N ALA A 66 12.76 -28.39 -19.62
CA ALA A 66 12.07 -27.27 -20.27
C ALA A 66 10.57 -27.20 -19.86
N PRO A 67 9.96 -25.99 -19.76
CA PRO A 67 8.61 -25.83 -19.21
C PRO A 67 7.51 -26.62 -19.95
N ASP A 68 7.66 -26.82 -21.25
CA ASP A 68 6.76 -27.59 -22.12
C ASP A 68 6.79 -29.09 -21.80
N VAL A 69 7.98 -29.65 -21.60
CA VAL A 69 8.17 -31.04 -21.17
C VAL A 69 7.62 -31.23 -19.76
N VAL A 70 8.00 -30.34 -18.83
CA VAL A 70 7.59 -30.42 -17.42
C VAL A 70 6.07 -30.32 -17.26
N ARG A 71 5.39 -29.47 -18.05
CA ARG A 71 3.92 -29.39 -18.07
C ARG A 71 3.25 -30.72 -18.43
N ARG A 72 3.83 -31.50 -19.35
CA ARG A 72 3.30 -32.82 -19.76
C ARG A 72 3.53 -33.91 -18.73
N LEU A 73 4.50 -33.72 -17.82
CA LEU A 73 4.80 -34.63 -16.71
C LEU A 73 3.94 -34.34 -15.45
N ARG A 74 3.35 -33.14 -15.36
CA ARG A 74 2.57 -32.70 -14.20
C ARG A 74 1.40 -33.66 -13.92
N GLY A 75 1.33 -34.16 -12.68
CA GLY A 75 0.28 -35.08 -12.24
C GLY A 75 0.42 -36.52 -12.75
N ARG A 76 1.55 -36.89 -13.38
CA ARG A 76 1.80 -38.22 -13.96
C ARG A 76 3.09 -38.84 -13.41
N PRO A 77 3.13 -39.30 -12.14
CA PRO A 77 4.33 -39.84 -11.47
C PRO A 77 5.04 -40.95 -12.26
N GLY A 78 4.28 -41.94 -12.72
CA GLY A 78 4.83 -43.08 -13.46
C GLY A 78 5.43 -42.67 -14.80
N LEU A 79 4.89 -41.63 -15.46
CA LEU A 79 5.50 -41.08 -16.66
C LEU A 79 6.78 -40.29 -16.34
N ALA A 80 6.78 -39.49 -15.27
CA ALA A 80 7.95 -38.74 -14.83
C ALA A 80 9.13 -39.64 -14.45
N ARG A 81 8.88 -40.75 -13.73
CA ARG A 81 9.92 -41.75 -13.40
C ARG A 81 10.50 -42.41 -14.65
N ARG A 82 9.65 -42.87 -15.57
CA ARG A 82 10.08 -43.47 -16.84
C ARG A 82 10.83 -42.48 -17.73
N TYR A 83 10.37 -41.23 -17.74
CA TYR A 83 11.03 -40.15 -18.44
C TYR A 83 12.42 -39.90 -17.87
N LEU A 84 12.54 -39.76 -16.55
CA LEU A 84 13.82 -39.57 -15.88
C LEU A 84 14.79 -40.73 -16.12
N ALA A 85 14.30 -41.98 -16.18
CA ALA A 85 15.13 -43.15 -16.48
C ALA A 85 15.78 -43.06 -17.87
N ILE A 86 15.01 -42.68 -18.88
CA ILE A 86 15.46 -42.58 -20.27
C ILE A 86 16.29 -41.31 -20.48
N GLU A 87 15.77 -40.19 -20.02
CA GLU A 87 16.35 -38.87 -20.23
C GLU A 87 17.60 -38.65 -19.39
N GLY A 88 17.66 -39.17 -18.17
CA GLY A 88 18.86 -39.11 -17.35
C GLY A 88 20.04 -39.82 -18.00
N ARG A 89 19.81 -41.01 -18.59
CA ARG A 89 20.84 -41.71 -19.38
C ARG A 89 21.23 -40.93 -20.62
N ARG A 90 20.25 -40.31 -21.32
CA ARG A 90 20.51 -39.42 -22.46
C ARG A 90 21.39 -38.24 -22.08
N ALA A 91 21.03 -37.52 -21.02
CA ALA A 91 21.75 -36.33 -20.54
C ALA A 91 23.19 -36.68 -20.11
N LEU A 92 23.38 -37.82 -19.41
CA LEU A 92 24.71 -38.30 -19.05
C LEU A 92 25.54 -38.70 -20.29
N ALA A 93 24.93 -39.35 -21.28
CA ALA A 93 25.61 -39.73 -22.51
C ALA A 93 25.94 -38.53 -23.41
N GLU A 94 25.15 -37.48 -23.36
CA GLU A 94 25.47 -36.21 -24.01
C GLU A 94 26.64 -35.51 -23.28
N LEU A 95 26.61 -35.50 -21.95
CA LEU A 95 27.68 -34.95 -21.13
C LEU A 95 29.01 -35.70 -21.29
N SER A 96 28.98 -37.03 -21.46
CA SER A 96 30.18 -37.87 -21.58
C SER A 96 31.07 -37.49 -22.77
N ARG A 97 30.50 -36.86 -23.81
CA ARG A 97 31.26 -36.31 -24.95
C ARG A 97 32.17 -35.15 -24.55
N ARG A 98 31.82 -34.42 -23.49
CA ARG A 98 32.59 -33.26 -22.98
C ARG A 98 33.37 -33.60 -21.72
N LEU A 99 32.86 -34.52 -20.91
CA LEU A 99 33.42 -34.89 -19.63
C LEU A 99 33.49 -36.43 -19.53
N PRO A 100 34.65 -37.04 -19.87
CA PRO A 100 34.78 -38.51 -19.95
C PRO A 100 34.40 -39.25 -18.66
N LEU A 101 34.53 -38.59 -17.50
CA LEU A 101 34.16 -39.17 -16.20
C LEU A 101 32.64 -39.47 -16.09
N ALA A 102 31.78 -38.78 -16.85
CA ALA A 102 30.35 -39.10 -16.92
C ALA A 102 30.07 -40.40 -17.69
N ALA A 103 31.00 -40.89 -18.51
CA ALA A 103 30.87 -42.17 -19.22
C ALA A 103 30.84 -43.36 -18.25
N ILE A 104 31.47 -43.23 -17.07
CA ILE A 104 31.49 -44.28 -16.03
C ILE A 104 30.07 -44.61 -15.54
N TRP A 105 29.16 -43.64 -15.59
CA TRP A 105 27.77 -43.78 -15.14
C TRP A 105 26.80 -44.02 -16.30
N CYS A 106 27.29 -44.07 -17.54
CA CYS A 106 26.53 -44.43 -18.73
C CYS A 106 26.70 -45.92 -19.03
N THR A 107 25.75 -46.74 -18.59
CA THR A 107 25.76 -48.18 -18.91
C THR A 107 25.21 -48.48 -20.31
N GLU A 108 24.42 -47.58 -20.90
CA GLU A 108 23.77 -47.74 -22.21
C GLU A 108 23.86 -46.46 -23.03
N LEU A 109 24.24 -46.57 -24.30
CA LEU A 109 24.31 -45.45 -25.24
C LEU A 109 22.91 -45.15 -25.80
N PRO A 110 22.40 -43.90 -25.73
CA PRO A 110 21.14 -43.54 -26.33
C PRO A 110 21.25 -43.50 -27.85
N PRO A 111 20.15 -43.69 -28.59
CA PRO A 111 20.13 -43.52 -30.04
C PRO A 111 20.51 -42.10 -30.44
N ALA A 112 21.16 -41.98 -31.60
CA ALA A 112 21.85 -40.77 -32.07
C ALA A 112 20.96 -39.53 -32.20
N ASP A 113 19.66 -39.70 -32.50
CA ASP A 113 18.69 -38.62 -32.73
C ASP A 113 17.76 -38.39 -31.51
N SER A 114 18.31 -38.40 -30.30
CA SER A 114 17.51 -38.30 -29.08
C SER A 114 17.36 -36.85 -28.60
N SER A 115 16.12 -36.36 -28.62
CA SER A 115 15.70 -35.11 -27.98
C SER A 115 14.94 -35.38 -26.67
N ALA A 116 14.81 -34.37 -25.81
CA ALA A 116 14.00 -34.46 -24.59
C ALA A 116 12.54 -34.84 -24.92
N ALA A 117 11.97 -34.31 -26.01
CA ALA A 117 10.64 -34.69 -26.48
C ALA A 117 10.59 -36.17 -26.93
N GLY A 118 11.59 -36.64 -27.67
CA GLY A 118 11.68 -38.06 -28.06
C GLY A 118 11.85 -39.01 -26.88
N SER A 119 12.55 -38.59 -25.82
CA SER A 119 12.62 -39.35 -24.56
C SER A 119 11.26 -39.40 -23.85
N LEU A 120 10.48 -38.31 -23.87
CA LEU A 120 9.13 -38.27 -23.32
C LEU A 120 8.19 -39.24 -24.06
N ASP A 121 8.26 -39.29 -25.38
CA ASP A 121 7.42 -40.19 -26.19
C ASP A 121 7.82 -41.66 -26.06
N ARG A 122 9.09 -41.95 -25.80
CA ARG A 122 9.53 -43.30 -25.41
C ARG A 122 9.08 -43.67 -24.00
N ALA A 123 9.13 -42.72 -23.06
CA ALA A 123 8.70 -42.94 -21.68
C ALA A 123 7.23 -43.37 -21.57
N ARG A 124 6.36 -42.91 -22.49
CA ARG A 124 4.95 -43.34 -22.54
C ARG A 124 4.78 -44.85 -22.75
N ARG A 125 5.67 -45.46 -23.53
CA ARG A 125 5.64 -46.88 -23.93
C ARG A 125 6.64 -47.75 -23.18
N SER A 126 7.52 -47.14 -22.39
CA SER A 126 8.58 -47.83 -21.64
C SER A 126 8.09 -48.34 -20.29
N THR A 127 8.83 -49.27 -19.72
CA THR A 127 8.74 -49.74 -18.32
C THR A 127 10.04 -49.47 -17.56
N ALA A 128 10.95 -48.66 -18.12
CA ALA A 128 12.25 -48.37 -17.53
C ALA A 128 12.12 -47.62 -16.19
N GLU A 129 12.89 -48.07 -15.19
CA GLU A 129 12.98 -47.40 -13.90
C GLU A 129 14.33 -46.69 -13.72
N PRO A 130 14.34 -45.48 -13.13
CA PRO A 130 15.57 -44.76 -12.85
C PRO A 130 16.24 -45.34 -11.59
N PRO A 131 17.58 -45.43 -11.54
CA PRO A 131 18.30 -45.69 -10.30
C PRO A 131 17.93 -44.67 -9.21
N GLU A 132 18.02 -45.03 -7.92
CA GLU A 132 17.62 -44.14 -6.82
C GLU A 132 18.33 -42.79 -6.82
N TRP A 133 19.64 -42.79 -7.13
CA TRP A 133 20.46 -41.59 -7.22
C TRP A 133 20.06 -40.65 -8.37
N PHE A 134 19.20 -41.09 -9.31
CA PHE A 134 18.63 -40.18 -10.30
C PHE A 134 17.67 -39.16 -9.69
N GLY A 135 17.07 -39.51 -8.56
CA GLY A 135 16.16 -38.64 -7.86
C GLY A 135 14.77 -38.55 -8.48
N ILE A 136 14.19 -37.36 -8.39
CA ILE A 136 12.83 -37.09 -8.84
C ILE A 136 12.74 -35.77 -9.63
N ILE A 137 11.78 -35.71 -10.55
CA ILE A 137 11.39 -34.46 -11.21
C ILE A 137 10.26 -33.85 -10.39
N LYS A 138 10.40 -32.58 -9.99
CA LYS A 138 9.36 -31.81 -9.29
C LYS A 138 8.75 -30.73 -10.22
N PRO A 139 7.62 -31.01 -10.89
CA PRO A 139 7.02 -30.05 -11.82
C PRO A 139 6.61 -28.72 -11.16
N SER A 140 6.09 -28.76 -9.94
CA SER A 140 5.71 -27.57 -9.16
C SER A 140 6.89 -26.62 -8.93
N ALA A 141 8.03 -27.15 -8.50
CA ALA A 141 9.27 -26.39 -8.30
C ALA A 141 9.82 -25.80 -9.61
N LEU A 142 9.83 -26.61 -10.68
CA LEU A 142 10.35 -26.21 -12.00
C LEU A 142 9.46 -25.18 -12.73
N LEU A 143 8.16 -25.13 -12.42
CA LEU A 143 7.20 -24.18 -13.01
C LEU A 143 6.96 -22.94 -12.14
N SER A 144 7.23 -23.00 -10.84
CA SER A 144 7.06 -21.86 -9.92
C SER A 144 8.24 -20.87 -9.94
N ALA A 145 9.38 -21.24 -10.52
CA ALA A 145 10.53 -20.35 -10.63
C ALA A 145 10.19 -19.13 -11.52
N PRO A 146 10.36 -17.89 -11.03
CA PRO A 146 10.11 -16.70 -11.84
C PRO A 146 11.08 -16.70 -13.04
N ALA A 147 10.55 -16.41 -14.23
CA ALA A 147 11.33 -16.31 -15.45
C ALA A 147 12.43 -15.23 -15.29
N GLY A 148 13.64 -15.66 -14.94
CA GLY A 148 14.84 -14.84 -14.97
C GLY A 148 15.34 -14.75 -16.41
N THR A 149 15.41 -13.52 -16.90
CA THR A 149 16.05 -13.04 -18.14
C THR A 149 16.99 -14.02 -18.86
N THR A 150 16.54 -14.55 -19.99
CA THR A 150 17.38 -14.92 -21.13
C THR A 150 16.79 -14.32 -22.42
N THR A 151 17.64 -13.66 -23.20
CA THR A 151 17.39 -12.84 -24.41
C THR A 151 16.90 -13.70 -25.60
N PRO A 152 16.29 -13.12 -26.66
CA PRO A 152 15.29 -13.79 -27.48
C PRO A 152 15.88 -14.58 -28.64
N ALA A 153 15.32 -15.76 -28.91
CA ALA A 153 15.41 -16.38 -30.22
C ALA A 153 14.13 -16.05 -31.01
N ARG A 154 14.32 -15.40 -32.17
CA ARG A 154 13.29 -15.15 -33.17
C ARG A 154 12.66 -16.47 -33.61
N GLY A 155 11.33 -16.54 -33.58
CA GLY A 155 10.56 -17.65 -34.13
C GLY A 155 9.07 -17.30 -34.08
N ASN A 156 8.48 -17.15 -35.25
CA ASN A 156 7.14 -16.68 -35.51
C ASN A 156 6.10 -17.76 -35.18
N GLU A 157 5.30 -17.64 -34.13
CA GLU A 157 4.12 -18.51 -33.93
C GLU A 157 2.92 -17.74 -33.36
N GLN A 158 1.80 -17.85 -34.08
CA GLN A 158 0.49 -17.29 -33.80
C GLN A 158 -0.20 -18.02 -32.64
N PRO A 159 -1.17 -17.39 -31.94
CA PRO A 159 -1.86 -18.02 -30.83
C PRO A 159 -2.92 -19.02 -31.34
N SER A 160 -2.66 -20.32 -31.18
CA SER A 160 -3.65 -21.37 -31.39
C SER A 160 -4.54 -21.52 -30.16
N THR A 161 -5.81 -21.15 -30.31
CA THR A 161 -6.93 -21.47 -29.42
C THR A 161 -7.13 -22.98 -29.34
N LEU A 162 -7.05 -23.57 -28.15
CA LEU A 162 -7.36 -24.98 -27.93
C LEU A 162 -8.84 -25.13 -27.57
N SER A 163 -9.58 -25.79 -28.46
CA SER A 163 -10.90 -26.36 -28.19
C SER A 163 -10.71 -27.72 -27.51
N PHE A 164 -11.55 -28.00 -26.51
CA PHE A 164 -11.68 -29.34 -25.96
C PHE A 164 -12.68 -30.10 -26.84
N GLY A 165 -12.26 -31.24 -27.38
CA GLY A 165 -13.14 -32.22 -27.99
C GLY A 165 -13.41 -33.31 -26.97
N ASP A 166 -14.70 -33.57 -26.74
CA ASP A 166 -15.20 -34.73 -26.01
C ASP A 166 -14.95 -35.98 -26.87
N GLU A 167 -14.33 -36.99 -26.29
CA GLU A 167 -14.37 -38.37 -26.79
C GLU A 167 -14.96 -39.22 -25.68
N ASP A 168 -16.18 -39.70 -25.94
CA ASP A 168 -16.94 -40.66 -25.15
C ASP A 168 -16.21 -42.02 -25.16
N ASP A 169 -16.08 -42.65 -23.99
CA ASP A 169 -15.76 -44.07 -23.85
C ASP A 169 -16.78 -44.67 -22.87
N ASP A 170 -17.71 -45.47 -23.41
CA ASP A 170 -18.74 -46.22 -22.71
C ASP A 170 -18.15 -47.52 -22.14
N GLU A 171 -17.99 -47.63 -20.82
CA GLU A 171 -17.97 -48.91 -20.10
C GLU A 171 -18.73 -48.77 -18.77
N ASP A 172 -19.87 -49.48 -18.67
CA ASP A 172 -20.75 -49.56 -17.49
C ASP A 172 -20.04 -50.12 -16.24
N PRO A 173 -20.19 -49.52 -15.04
CA PRO A 173 -19.85 -50.17 -13.79
C PRO A 173 -21.09 -50.60 -12.97
N GLU A 174 -21.05 -51.83 -12.44
CA GLU A 174 -22.00 -52.38 -11.47
C GLU A 174 -22.02 -51.61 -10.11
N PRO A 175 -23.12 -51.70 -9.32
CA PRO A 175 -23.45 -50.70 -8.31
C PRO A 175 -22.79 -50.95 -6.95
N GLY A 176 -21.98 -49.98 -6.49
CA GLY A 176 -21.54 -49.83 -5.10
C GLY A 176 -22.46 -48.89 -4.29
N PRO A 177 -22.54 -49.04 -2.95
CA PRO A 177 -23.50 -48.32 -2.11
C PRO A 177 -23.18 -46.82 -1.99
N PRO A 178 -24.19 -45.92 -1.86
CA PRO A 178 -23.98 -44.48 -1.88
C PRO A 178 -23.33 -43.96 -0.60
N SER A 179 -22.31 -43.11 -0.77
CA SER A 179 -21.56 -42.45 0.29
C SER A 179 -22.32 -41.27 0.91
N THR A 180 -22.29 -41.24 2.24
CA THR A 180 -23.07 -40.46 3.22
C THR A 180 -22.73 -38.96 3.29
N ILE A 181 -22.33 -38.31 2.19
CA ILE A 181 -21.90 -36.90 2.19
C ILE A 181 -22.93 -35.93 1.57
N LEU A 182 -24.00 -36.46 0.95
CA LEU A 182 -25.12 -35.66 0.44
C LEU A 182 -26.39 -35.75 1.30
N ARG A 183 -26.23 -35.74 2.64
CA ARG A 183 -27.35 -35.58 3.59
C ARG A 183 -27.11 -34.53 4.68
N LEU A 184 -26.13 -33.64 4.51
CA LEU A 184 -25.89 -32.50 5.41
C LEU A 184 -26.40 -31.16 4.85
N PHE A 185 -27.00 -31.17 3.66
CA PHE A 185 -27.67 -30.03 3.09
C PHE A 185 -29.15 -30.31 2.95
N ASP A 186 -29.83 -30.49 4.09
CA ASP A 186 -31.24 -30.18 4.15
C ASP A 186 -31.65 -29.74 5.56
N ASN A 187 -32.20 -28.53 5.57
CA ASN A 187 -33.17 -27.97 6.51
C ASN A 187 -32.68 -27.14 7.73
N PRO A 188 -33.55 -26.25 8.28
CA PRO A 188 -33.52 -24.82 7.98
C PRO A 188 -33.48 -24.00 9.27
N LEU A 189 -32.39 -23.26 9.52
CA LEU A 189 -32.27 -22.47 10.75
C LEU A 189 -31.73 -21.07 10.47
N PHE A 190 -32.52 -20.28 9.75
CA PHE A 190 -32.50 -18.82 9.84
C PHE A 190 -33.85 -18.34 10.34
N ASN A 191 -34.06 -18.40 11.65
CA ASN A 191 -35.02 -17.54 12.31
C ASN A 191 -34.69 -17.40 13.79
N SER A 192 -34.09 -16.27 14.18
CA SER A 192 -34.04 -15.87 15.58
C SER A 192 -34.79 -14.56 15.75
N GLN A 193 -35.84 -14.62 16.58
CA GLN A 193 -36.73 -13.53 16.99
C GLN A 193 -36.04 -12.44 17.82
N ALA A 194 -34.72 -12.42 17.91
CA ALA A 194 -33.96 -11.46 18.74
C ALA A 194 -33.68 -10.12 18.05
N VAL A 195 -33.91 -10.02 16.73
CA VAL A 195 -33.69 -8.77 15.97
C VAL A 195 -34.97 -7.89 15.91
N GLY A 196 -36.15 -8.46 16.21
CA GLY A 196 -37.44 -7.76 16.13
C GLY A 196 -37.74 -6.83 17.31
N ASP A 197 -37.29 -7.17 18.52
CA ASP A 197 -37.65 -6.41 19.73
C ASP A 197 -36.76 -5.20 20.01
N PHE A 198 -35.55 -5.18 19.43
CA PHE A 198 -34.66 -4.03 19.51
C PHE A 198 -35.10 -2.89 18.57
N LEU A 199 -35.67 -3.23 17.41
CA LEU A 199 -36.19 -2.26 16.44
C LEU A 199 -37.53 -1.63 16.85
N ARG A 200 -38.26 -2.22 17.81
CA ARG A 200 -39.47 -1.62 18.39
C ARG A 200 -39.21 -0.64 19.53
N ARG A 201 -38.00 -0.62 20.10
CA ARG A 201 -37.60 0.33 21.16
C ARG A 201 -36.98 1.63 20.64
N LEU A 202 -36.57 1.66 19.37
CA LEU A 202 -35.89 2.81 18.75
C LEU A 202 -36.80 3.65 17.85
N LEU A 203 -38.02 3.21 17.57
CA LEU A 203 -38.96 3.88 16.67
C LEU A 203 -40.34 3.98 17.33
N GLY A 204 -40.49 4.94 18.25
CA GLY A 204 -41.72 5.10 19.05
C GLY A 204 -41.94 6.53 19.55
N THR A 205 -42.32 7.42 18.63
CA THR A 205 -43.23 8.57 18.76
C THR A 205 -43.01 9.67 19.82
N SER A 206 -42.83 10.88 19.28
CA SER A 206 -43.11 12.21 19.84
C SER A 206 -44.55 12.45 20.33
N ARG A 207 -44.73 13.35 21.29
CA ARG A 207 -45.86 14.30 21.33
C ARG A 207 -45.48 15.64 21.98
N SER A 208 -46.16 16.65 21.50
CA SER A 208 -45.97 18.10 21.63
C SER A 208 -46.53 18.74 22.92
N THR A 209 -45.99 19.93 23.20
CA THR A 209 -46.36 21.08 24.07
C THR A 209 -47.86 21.38 24.27
N PRO A 210 -48.32 22.09 25.35
CA PRO A 210 -48.12 23.57 25.51
C PRO A 210 -48.10 24.21 26.93
N SER A 211 -47.55 25.44 26.95
CA SER A 211 -47.80 26.66 27.76
C SER A 211 -48.22 26.65 29.24
N SER A 212 -47.54 27.47 30.07
CA SER A 212 -48.12 28.68 30.73
C SER A 212 -47.12 29.34 31.70
N ASP A 213 -47.04 30.69 31.65
CA ASP A 213 -46.91 31.67 32.75
C ASP A 213 -45.76 31.57 33.79
N ALA A 214 -45.22 32.63 34.40
CA ALA A 214 -45.31 34.09 34.31
C ALA A 214 -44.23 34.70 35.25
N SER A 215 -43.99 36.02 35.12
CA SER A 215 -43.27 36.93 36.06
C SER A 215 -41.75 36.72 36.16
N SER A 216 -40.87 37.73 36.19
CA SER A 216 -40.87 39.09 36.77
C SER A 216 -39.66 39.82 36.13
N GLY A 217 -39.58 41.12 35.82
CA GLY A 217 -40.17 42.32 36.39
C GLY A 217 -39.04 43.33 36.71
N GLY A 218 -39.15 44.57 36.21
CA GLY A 218 -38.39 45.77 36.66
C GLY A 218 -37.16 46.15 35.82
N GLU A 219 -37.22 47.07 34.85
CA GLU A 219 -37.27 48.56 34.93
C GLU A 219 -35.96 49.28 35.32
N LEU A 220 -35.40 49.95 34.30
CA LEU A 220 -34.88 51.33 34.23
C LEU A 220 -34.08 51.94 35.40
N ARG A 221 -32.90 52.49 35.08
CA ARG A 221 -32.62 53.93 35.26
C ARG A 221 -31.42 54.43 34.46
N VAL A 222 -31.65 55.57 33.81
CA VAL A 222 -30.70 56.46 33.13
C VAL A 222 -29.95 57.30 34.17
N GLY A 223 -28.66 57.57 33.94
CA GLY A 223 -27.88 58.50 34.76
C GLY A 223 -26.47 58.72 34.21
N SER A 224 -26.31 59.79 33.43
CA SER A 224 -25.08 60.30 32.82
C SER A 224 -24.06 60.84 33.84
N VAL A 225 -22.77 60.51 33.69
CA VAL A 225 -21.64 61.40 34.07
C VAL A 225 -20.46 61.17 33.12
N ARG A 226 -20.05 62.22 32.40
CA ARG A 226 -18.81 62.25 31.60
C ARG A 226 -17.59 62.28 32.53
N ARG A 227 -16.63 61.37 32.34
CA ARG A 227 -15.24 61.58 32.77
C ARG A 227 -14.24 60.91 31.81
N ALA A 228 -13.31 61.76 31.38
CA ALA A 228 -12.02 61.57 30.71
C ALA A 228 -11.60 60.18 30.17
N ARG A 229 -11.31 60.19 28.85
CA ARG A 229 -10.37 59.37 28.07
C ARG A 229 -9.73 58.16 28.80
N LYS A 230 -10.21 56.97 28.45
CA LYS A 230 -9.43 55.72 28.46
C LYS A 230 -9.65 55.04 27.11
N ARG A 231 -8.58 54.88 26.32
CA ARG A 231 -8.60 54.13 25.06
C ARG A 231 -9.03 52.69 25.36
N PRO A 232 -9.91 52.06 24.56
CA PRO A 232 -10.21 50.64 24.72
C PRO A 232 -8.97 49.82 24.35
N ALA A 233 -8.66 48.80 25.15
CA ALA A 233 -7.57 47.84 24.94
C ALA A 233 -7.92 46.78 23.86
N GLU A 234 -8.59 47.21 22.78
CA GLU A 234 -9.04 46.36 21.66
C GLU A 234 -8.78 47.01 20.28
N ALA A 235 -7.77 47.87 20.19
CA ALA A 235 -7.27 48.34 18.91
C ALA A 235 -6.21 47.36 18.39
N ARG A 236 -6.61 46.39 17.55
CA ARG A 236 -5.68 45.61 16.73
C ARG A 236 -4.77 46.57 15.95
N PRO A 237 -3.44 46.33 15.88
CA PRO A 237 -2.57 47.19 15.09
C PRO A 237 -3.00 47.13 13.62
N THR A 238 -3.16 48.30 13.00
CA THR A 238 -3.34 48.44 11.56
C THR A 238 -2.21 47.69 10.84
N PRO A 239 -2.49 46.85 9.83
CA PRO A 239 -1.46 46.05 9.19
C PRO A 239 -0.44 46.96 8.49
N THR A 240 0.79 46.91 8.96
CA THR A 240 1.92 47.58 8.32
C THR A 240 2.13 46.97 6.94
N ARG A 241 2.18 47.81 5.91
CA ARG A 241 2.43 47.37 4.53
C ARG A 241 3.86 46.82 4.45
N ILE A 242 4.00 45.50 4.35
CA ILE A 242 5.31 44.84 4.24
C ILE A 242 5.84 45.07 2.83
N HIS A 243 7.07 45.56 2.72
CA HIS A 243 7.79 45.67 1.46
C HIS A 243 8.43 44.31 1.12
N PHE A 244 8.11 43.78 -0.06
CA PHE A 244 8.70 42.55 -0.58
C PHE A 244 10.06 42.86 -1.23
N THR A 245 11.10 42.13 -0.86
CA THR A 245 12.34 42.03 -1.63
C THR A 245 12.10 41.05 -2.79
N ASP A 246 12.36 41.48 -4.01
CA ASP A 246 11.90 40.90 -5.29
C ASP A 246 12.53 39.54 -5.68
N GLU A 247 13.24 38.85 -4.78
CA GLU A 247 14.03 37.64 -5.13
C GLU A 247 13.23 36.32 -5.12
N ASP A 248 12.02 36.29 -4.55
CA ASP A 248 11.25 35.04 -4.33
C ASP A 248 9.89 35.01 -5.06
N ARG A 249 9.84 35.44 -6.32
CA ARG A 249 8.66 35.26 -7.21
C ARG A 249 8.87 34.09 -8.19
N PRO A 250 8.73 32.81 -7.76
CA PRO A 250 8.87 31.68 -8.68
C PRO A 250 7.77 31.62 -9.76
N GLY A 251 6.69 32.39 -9.60
CA GLY A 251 5.58 32.45 -10.56
C GLY A 251 5.85 33.27 -11.83
N ALA A 252 6.90 34.10 -11.87
CA ALA A 252 7.26 34.89 -13.05
C ALA A 252 8.39 34.27 -13.88
N ALA A 253 9.22 33.39 -13.29
CA ALA A 253 10.47 32.93 -13.88
C ALA A 253 10.43 31.51 -14.49
N ALA A 254 9.33 30.77 -14.38
CA ALA A 254 9.19 29.48 -15.03
C ALA A 254 7.74 29.27 -15.45
N GLY A 255 7.51 28.71 -16.64
CA GLY A 255 6.19 28.34 -17.19
C GLY A 255 5.49 27.22 -16.41
N VAL A 256 5.43 27.33 -15.08
CA VAL A 256 4.72 26.43 -14.18
C VAL A 256 3.22 26.69 -14.39
N GLY A 257 2.56 25.74 -15.04
CA GLY A 257 1.11 25.72 -15.23
C GLY A 257 0.43 25.83 -13.88
N GLY A 258 -0.46 26.80 -13.72
CA GLY A 258 -1.29 26.90 -12.52
C GLY A 258 -2.71 26.51 -12.90
N ALA A 259 -3.30 25.60 -12.14
CA ALA A 259 -4.69 25.18 -12.34
C ALA A 259 -5.65 26.24 -11.78
N LEU A 260 -6.76 26.45 -12.47
CA LEU A 260 -7.81 27.36 -12.07
C LEU A 260 -8.85 26.61 -11.24
N TYR A 261 -9.26 27.21 -10.12
CA TYR A 261 -10.21 26.65 -9.18
C TYR A 261 -11.33 27.64 -8.89
N PRO A 262 -12.56 27.14 -8.66
CA PRO A 262 -13.66 27.99 -8.26
C PRO A 262 -13.51 28.48 -6.82
N GLU A 263 -14.10 29.64 -6.52
CA GLU A 263 -14.25 30.17 -5.16
C GLU A 263 -15.74 30.29 -4.82
N TRP A 264 -16.14 29.88 -3.62
CA TRP A 264 -17.51 29.99 -3.15
C TRP A 264 -17.80 31.40 -2.62
N ASP A 265 -18.73 32.09 -3.28
CA ASP A 265 -19.21 33.39 -2.85
C ASP A 265 -20.42 33.21 -1.92
N VAL A 266 -20.20 33.33 -0.60
CA VAL A 266 -21.27 33.15 0.39
C VAL A 266 -22.38 34.19 0.29
N PHE A 267 -22.06 35.43 -0.11
CA PHE A 267 -23.04 36.51 -0.20
C PHE A 267 -23.96 36.34 -1.40
N ARG A 268 -23.40 35.83 -2.52
CA ARG A 268 -24.17 35.53 -3.73
C ARG A 268 -24.65 34.08 -3.81
N ARG A 269 -24.27 33.24 -2.85
CA ARG A 269 -24.56 31.79 -2.77
C ARG A 269 -24.27 31.06 -4.09
N ARG A 270 -23.17 31.40 -4.75
CA ARG A 270 -22.79 30.81 -6.04
C ARG A 270 -21.28 30.67 -6.15
N TYR A 271 -20.84 29.75 -7.00
CA TYR A 271 -19.43 29.66 -7.36
C TYR A 271 -19.03 30.78 -8.31
N ARG A 272 -17.82 31.29 -8.10
CA ARG A 272 -17.09 32.08 -9.09
C ARG A 272 -16.16 31.12 -9.82
N PRO A 273 -16.47 30.72 -11.07
CA PRO A 273 -15.64 29.79 -11.82
C PRO A 273 -14.28 30.44 -12.12
N ASP A 274 -13.23 29.61 -12.20
CA ASP A 274 -11.88 30.00 -12.60
C ASP A 274 -11.32 31.23 -11.86
N TRP A 275 -11.72 31.40 -10.60
CA TRP A 275 -11.45 32.61 -9.85
C TRP A 275 -10.06 32.63 -9.21
N CYS A 276 -9.62 31.47 -8.73
CA CYS A 276 -8.35 31.29 -8.04
C CYS A 276 -7.40 30.48 -8.91
N ARG A 277 -6.17 30.97 -9.09
CA ARG A 277 -5.10 30.21 -9.75
C ARG A 277 -4.18 29.63 -8.69
N VAL A 278 -4.12 28.30 -8.63
CA VAL A 278 -3.23 27.55 -7.75
C VAL A 278 -2.03 27.08 -8.55
N VAL A 279 -0.84 27.36 -8.04
CA VAL A 279 0.45 27.03 -8.66
C VAL A 279 1.20 26.08 -7.74
N ASP A 280 1.29 24.83 -8.13
CA ASP A 280 2.14 23.84 -7.48
C ASP A 280 3.57 23.90 -8.03
N TYR A 281 4.58 23.90 -7.16
CA TYR A 281 5.97 23.93 -7.58
C TYR A 281 6.87 23.15 -6.63
N PRO A 282 7.92 22.47 -7.14
CA PRO A 282 8.88 21.80 -6.29
C PRO A 282 9.74 22.83 -5.53
N LEU A 283 9.82 22.70 -4.21
CA LEU A 283 10.70 23.54 -3.40
C LEU A 283 12.16 23.07 -3.57
N ARG A 284 12.92 23.75 -4.42
CA ARG A 284 14.32 23.44 -4.73
C ARG A 284 15.25 24.37 -3.95
N ILE A 285 15.34 24.19 -2.63
CA ILE A 285 16.33 24.91 -1.81
C ILE A 285 17.54 23.98 -1.58
N PRO A 286 18.79 24.47 -1.71
CA PRO A 286 19.98 23.72 -1.33
C PRO A 286 19.88 23.35 0.15
N ALA A 287 19.76 22.05 0.44
CA ALA A 287 19.61 21.55 1.79
C ALA A 287 20.96 21.65 2.51
N ASP A 288 21.03 22.45 3.58
CA ASP A 288 22.08 22.27 4.58
C ASP A 288 21.67 21.08 5.46
N VAL A 289 22.37 19.95 5.29
CA VAL A 289 22.00 18.63 5.83
C VAL A 289 22.38 18.50 7.32
N THR A 290 23.03 19.51 7.90
CA THR A 290 23.77 19.37 9.17
C THR A 290 22.93 19.31 10.45
N ALA A 291 21.62 19.57 10.42
CA ALA A 291 20.81 19.53 11.67
C ALA A 291 19.31 19.17 11.47
N ALA A 292 19.00 18.18 10.62
CA ALA A 292 17.61 17.75 10.39
C ALA A 292 17.17 16.58 11.31
N ALA A 293 17.35 16.73 12.62
CA ALA A 293 16.79 15.79 13.60
C ALA A 293 15.28 16.05 13.76
N VAL A 294 14.46 15.06 13.41
CA VAL A 294 13.02 15.10 13.69
C VAL A 294 12.81 14.51 15.09
N PRO A 295 12.11 15.21 16.00
CA PRO A 295 11.72 14.62 17.28
C PRO A 295 10.90 13.36 17.03
N ARG A 296 11.36 12.23 17.57
CA ARG A 296 10.59 10.98 17.56
C ARG A 296 9.50 11.07 18.63
N ASP A 297 8.26 10.82 18.23
CA ASP A 297 7.14 10.68 19.16
C ASP A 297 6.68 9.21 19.19
N PRO A 298 7.11 8.42 20.19
CA PRO A 298 6.74 7.01 20.28
C PRO A 298 5.26 6.82 20.59
N VAL A 299 4.61 7.79 21.23
CA VAL A 299 3.17 7.73 21.55
C VAL A 299 2.38 7.88 20.25
N LEU A 300 2.73 8.87 19.43
CA LEU A 300 2.13 9.08 18.13
C LEU A 300 2.30 7.85 17.23
N HIS A 301 3.51 7.29 17.18
CA HIS A 301 3.79 6.08 16.40
C HIS A 301 2.91 4.91 16.84
N ARG A 302 2.82 4.65 18.15
CA ARG A 302 1.98 3.56 18.69
C ARG A 302 0.49 3.77 18.37
N ARG A 303 0.01 5.01 18.43
CA ARG A 303 -1.41 5.35 18.17
C ARG A 303 -1.77 5.23 16.70
N LEU A 304 -0.89 5.69 15.80
CA LEU A 304 -1.10 5.61 14.36
C LEU A 304 -0.82 4.22 13.77
N ALA A 305 -0.17 3.32 14.52
CA ALA A 305 0.20 1.98 14.04
C ALA A 305 -1.00 1.13 13.56
N GLY A 306 -2.18 1.31 14.17
CA GLY A 306 -3.39 0.55 13.84
C GLY A 306 -4.27 1.14 12.74
N ILE A 307 -3.92 2.31 12.19
CA ILE A 307 -4.78 3.07 11.27
C ILE A 307 -4.45 2.72 9.82
N GLY A 308 -5.48 2.68 8.96
CA GLY A 308 -5.30 2.48 7.52
C GLY A 308 -4.98 1.04 7.12
N LEU A 309 -5.17 0.09 8.04
CA LEU A 309 -4.92 -1.33 7.77
C LEU A 309 -6.12 -1.97 7.05
N THR A 310 -5.89 -2.42 5.83
CA THR A 310 -6.81 -3.24 5.04
C THR A 310 -6.50 -4.73 5.20
N PRO A 311 -7.52 -5.61 5.18
CA PRO A 311 -7.31 -7.05 5.13
C PRO A 311 -6.47 -7.42 3.91
N LYS A 312 -5.34 -8.09 4.15
CA LYS A 312 -4.47 -8.66 3.13
C LYS A 312 -4.56 -10.18 3.23
N ALA A 313 -4.92 -10.81 2.11
CA ALA A 313 -4.87 -12.25 1.96
C ALA A 313 -3.41 -12.72 1.92
N LEU A 314 -2.97 -13.43 2.96
CA LEU A 314 -1.70 -14.13 3.00
C LEU A 314 -1.95 -15.57 2.54
N ARG A 315 -1.48 -15.88 1.34
CA ARG A 315 -1.63 -17.20 0.72
C ARG A 315 -0.55 -18.18 1.17
N ARG A 316 -0.77 -19.46 0.89
CA ARG A 316 0.16 -20.57 1.20
C ARG A 316 0.54 -20.64 2.68
N ARG A 317 -0.45 -20.69 3.55
CA ARG A 317 -0.31 -20.77 5.00
C ARG A 317 -0.71 -22.17 5.50
N PRO A 318 -0.13 -22.65 6.62
CA PRO A 318 -0.48 -23.93 7.21
C PRO A 318 -1.88 -23.93 7.84
N ASP A 319 -2.38 -22.75 8.19
CA ASP A 319 -3.68 -22.53 8.78
C ASP A 319 -4.21 -21.16 8.32
N GLY A 320 -5.53 -21.00 8.24
CA GLY A 320 -6.17 -19.79 7.73
C GLY A 320 -7.67 -19.90 7.60
N ASP A 321 -8.30 -18.81 7.18
CA ASP A 321 -9.76 -18.66 7.14
C ASP A 321 -10.38 -19.36 5.91
N ASP A 322 -9.60 -19.53 4.83
CA ASP A 322 -10.07 -20.06 3.55
C ASP A 322 -9.00 -20.95 2.87
N LEU A 323 -9.37 -21.72 1.86
CA LEU A 323 -8.45 -22.58 1.10
C LEU A 323 -7.85 -21.84 -0.10
N ASP A 324 -6.52 -21.82 -0.20
CA ASP A 324 -5.82 -21.43 -1.42
C ASP A 324 -5.90 -22.57 -2.45
N VAL A 325 -6.86 -22.46 -3.37
CA VAL A 325 -7.08 -23.45 -4.44
C VAL A 325 -5.80 -23.71 -5.25
N GLY A 326 -4.97 -22.70 -5.49
CA GLY A 326 -3.71 -22.88 -6.22
C GLY A 326 -2.72 -23.74 -5.46
N ALA A 327 -2.57 -23.47 -4.15
CA ALA A 327 -1.70 -24.26 -3.27
C ALA A 327 -2.22 -25.69 -3.07
N LEU A 328 -3.55 -25.87 -3.00
CA LEU A 328 -4.17 -27.18 -2.92
C LEU A 328 -3.93 -28.02 -4.18
N VAL A 329 -4.04 -27.41 -5.37
CA VAL A 329 -3.72 -28.06 -6.64
C VAL A 329 -2.24 -28.44 -6.68
N ASP A 330 -1.35 -27.56 -6.23
CA ASP A 330 0.10 -27.85 -6.16
C ASP A 330 0.38 -29.03 -5.20
N LEU A 331 -0.23 -29.03 -4.00
CA LEU A 331 -0.12 -30.13 -3.04
C LEU A 331 -0.65 -31.45 -3.63
N ALA A 332 -1.82 -31.45 -4.27
CA ALA A 332 -2.39 -32.64 -4.88
C ALA A 332 -1.51 -33.20 -6.02
N VAL A 333 -0.90 -32.31 -6.81
CA VAL A 333 0.07 -32.69 -7.84
C VAL A 333 1.31 -33.29 -7.21
N ASP A 334 1.83 -32.71 -6.14
CA ASP A 334 3.04 -33.18 -5.47
C ASP A 334 2.81 -34.54 -4.79
N LEU A 335 1.67 -34.72 -4.11
CA LEU A 335 1.27 -36.00 -3.51
C LEU A 335 1.13 -37.09 -4.56
N ARG A 336 0.48 -36.78 -5.70
CA ARG A 336 0.42 -37.71 -6.84
C ARG A 336 1.79 -38.00 -7.42
N CYS A 337 2.73 -37.05 -7.38
CA CYS A 337 4.12 -37.27 -7.78
C CYS A 337 4.93 -38.09 -6.75
N GLY A 338 4.33 -38.54 -5.64
CA GLY A 338 5.00 -39.29 -4.58
C GLY A 338 5.75 -38.40 -3.58
N HIS A 339 5.45 -37.10 -3.55
CA HIS A 339 6.07 -36.15 -2.64
C HIS A 339 5.04 -35.60 -1.63
N SER A 340 5.40 -35.62 -0.35
CA SER A 340 4.62 -34.97 0.71
C SER A 340 5.28 -33.65 1.14
N PRO A 341 4.96 -32.51 0.49
CA PRO A 341 5.37 -31.20 0.98
C PRO A 341 4.53 -30.76 2.19
N PRO A 342 4.98 -29.76 2.96
CA PRO A 342 4.18 -29.20 4.05
C PRO A 342 2.85 -28.61 3.55
N GLU A 343 1.77 -28.86 4.28
CA GLU A 343 0.38 -28.52 3.93
C GLU A 343 0.08 -27.01 4.09
N ASN A 344 0.73 -26.20 3.26
CA ASN A 344 0.52 -24.76 3.22
C ASN A 344 -0.63 -24.41 2.26
N ILE A 345 -1.84 -24.91 2.53
CA ILE A 345 -2.99 -24.82 1.62
C ILE A 345 -4.00 -23.74 1.98
N TYR A 346 -3.80 -23.01 3.07
CA TYR A 346 -4.75 -22.02 3.54
C TYR A 346 -4.36 -20.59 3.15
N THR A 347 -5.37 -19.73 3.10
CA THR A 347 -5.27 -18.28 2.99
C THR A 347 -5.70 -17.67 4.33
N GLU A 348 -4.85 -16.83 4.89
CA GLU A 348 -5.09 -16.12 6.16
C GLU A 348 -5.32 -14.63 5.89
N TYR A 349 -6.42 -14.04 6.37
CA TYR A 349 -6.68 -12.61 6.19
C TYR A 349 -6.16 -11.79 7.38
N ARG A 350 -5.03 -11.12 7.19
CA ARG A 350 -4.48 -10.21 8.21
C ARG A 350 -4.66 -8.75 7.82
N LYS A 351 -5.07 -7.90 8.77
CA LYS A 351 -5.04 -6.44 8.61
C LYS A 351 -3.59 -5.94 8.60
N ALA A 352 -2.92 -6.09 7.46
CA ALA A 352 -1.48 -5.87 7.34
C ALA A 352 -1.09 -5.01 6.14
N ALA A 353 -1.97 -4.84 5.14
CA ALA A 353 -1.72 -3.89 4.07
C ALA A 353 -2.11 -2.49 4.56
N ARG A 354 -1.19 -1.53 4.46
CA ARG A 354 -1.55 -0.13 4.63
C ARG A 354 -2.08 0.42 3.32
N ASP A 355 -3.27 0.99 3.39
CA ASP A 355 -3.96 1.61 2.27
C ASP A 355 -4.47 2.99 2.71
N LEU A 356 -3.53 3.88 3.03
CA LEU A 356 -3.79 5.24 3.45
C LEU A 356 -2.83 6.21 2.76
N GLY A 357 -3.43 7.17 2.05
CA GLY A 357 -2.73 8.29 1.41
C GLY A 357 -3.00 9.56 2.21
N VAL A 358 -1.95 10.16 2.76
CA VAL A 358 -2.06 11.38 3.57
C VAL A 358 -1.35 12.55 2.87
N LEU A 359 -2.07 13.65 2.67
CA LEU A 359 -1.44 14.91 2.26
C LEU A 359 -1.48 15.88 3.44
N ILE A 360 -0.30 16.25 3.93
CA ILE A 360 -0.12 17.25 4.98
C ILE A 360 0.00 18.62 4.31
N LEU A 361 -0.99 19.48 4.54
CA LEU A 361 -1.05 20.85 4.04
C LEU A 361 -0.68 21.80 5.17
N LEU A 362 0.55 22.31 5.13
CA LEU A 362 1.12 23.21 6.12
C LEU A 362 0.88 24.67 5.74
N ASP A 363 0.33 25.45 6.66
CA ASP A 363 0.23 26.89 6.51
C ASP A 363 1.63 27.54 6.58
N ALA A 364 1.99 28.27 5.54
CA ALA A 364 3.22 29.04 5.46
C ALA A 364 2.93 30.54 5.29
N SER A 365 1.73 30.98 5.66
CA SER A 365 1.32 32.39 5.68
C SER A 365 1.65 33.07 7.02
N GLY A 366 1.56 34.40 7.05
CA GLY A 366 1.70 35.18 8.30
C GLY A 366 3.14 35.59 8.68
N SER A 367 3.27 36.49 9.66
CA SER A 367 4.57 37.00 10.12
C SER A 367 5.12 36.15 11.27
N ALA A 368 6.45 35.99 11.30
CA ALA A 368 7.20 35.24 12.31
C ALA A 368 7.13 35.83 13.74
N THR A 369 6.14 36.65 14.06
CA THR A 369 6.05 37.46 15.29
C THR A 369 5.06 36.92 16.31
N ASP A 370 4.17 36.00 15.95
CA ASP A 370 3.35 35.30 16.95
C ASP A 370 4.23 34.20 17.56
N ALA A 371 4.75 34.49 18.75
CA ALA A 371 5.58 33.59 19.54
C ALA A 371 4.76 33.03 20.70
N ASP A 372 4.98 31.77 21.03
CA ASP A 372 4.43 31.14 22.22
C ASP A 372 4.99 31.79 23.51
N PRO A 373 4.45 31.47 24.69
CA PRO A 373 4.99 31.97 25.97
C PRO A 373 6.46 31.62 26.23
N HIS A 374 7.06 30.73 25.43
CA HIS A 374 8.43 30.24 25.54
C HIS A 374 9.36 30.83 24.45
N GLY A 375 8.87 31.80 23.64
CA GLY A 375 9.63 32.53 22.64
C GLY A 375 9.81 31.81 21.28
N MET A 376 9.11 30.70 21.04
CA MET A 376 9.12 29.95 19.78
C MET A 376 7.96 30.39 18.88
N ALA A 377 8.22 30.65 17.59
CA ALA A 377 7.18 31.03 16.64
C ALA A 377 6.12 29.91 16.47
N VAL A 378 4.84 30.28 16.31
CA VAL A 378 3.75 29.32 16.02
C VAL A 378 4.05 28.50 14.76
N HIS A 379 4.64 29.13 13.74
CA HIS A 379 5.11 28.48 12.52
C HIS A 379 6.11 27.35 12.81
N ASP A 380 7.03 27.55 13.75
CA ASP A 380 8.02 26.52 14.10
C ASP A 380 7.36 25.29 14.75
N HIS A 381 6.31 25.49 15.54
CA HIS A 381 5.52 24.41 16.11
C HIS A 381 4.80 23.61 15.03
N GLN A 382 4.11 24.29 14.11
CA GLN A 382 3.39 23.63 13.01
C GLN A 382 4.35 22.90 12.07
N ARG A 383 5.50 23.51 11.77
CA ARG A 383 6.57 22.89 10.96
C ARG A 383 7.14 21.63 11.62
N ARG A 384 7.47 21.69 12.92
CA ARG A 384 7.96 20.52 13.67
C ARG A 384 6.91 19.42 13.71
N ALA A 385 5.64 19.77 13.93
CA ALA A 385 4.55 18.82 13.91
C ALA A 385 4.37 18.16 12.54
N ALA A 386 4.43 18.92 11.45
CA ALA A 386 4.39 18.40 10.09
C ALA A 386 5.53 17.41 9.85
N ALA A 387 6.75 17.73 10.33
CA ALA A 387 7.91 16.87 10.20
C ALA A 387 7.72 15.54 10.96
N THR A 388 7.27 15.61 12.22
CA THR A 388 7.04 14.43 13.06
C THR A 388 5.92 13.57 12.48
N LEU A 389 4.78 14.15 12.09
CA LEU A 389 3.67 13.43 11.46
C LEU A 389 4.09 12.76 10.16
N ALA A 390 4.79 13.49 9.28
CA ALA A 390 5.25 12.95 8.00
C ALA A 390 6.22 11.78 8.19
N ALA A 391 7.18 11.92 9.12
CA ALA A 391 8.13 10.86 9.43
C ALA A 391 7.43 9.64 10.04
N THR A 392 6.54 9.83 11.01
CA THR A 392 5.84 8.72 11.68
C THR A 392 4.94 7.95 10.72
N LEU A 393 4.13 8.64 9.91
CA LEU A 393 3.24 7.99 8.94
C LEU A 393 4.03 7.22 7.87
N GLU A 394 5.14 7.77 7.39
CA GLU A 394 6.00 7.08 6.42
C GLU A 394 6.78 5.90 7.02
N GLU A 395 7.29 6.03 8.25
CA GLU A 395 7.93 4.93 8.99
C GLU A 395 6.96 3.76 9.20
N LEU A 396 5.68 4.07 9.40
CA LEU A 396 4.63 3.07 9.52
C LEU A 396 4.24 2.43 8.18
N GLY A 397 4.55 3.07 7.04
CA GLY A 397 4.32 2.56 5.69
C GLY A 397 3.17 3.23 4.92
N ASP A 398 2.67 4.38 5.37
CA ASP A 398 1.66 5.15 4.63
C ASP A 398 2.28 5.93 3.46
N ARG A 399 1.47 6.20 2.43
CA ARG A 399 1.85 7.12 1.36
C ARG A 399 1.62 8.55 1.82
N VAL A 400 2.68 9.32 2.03
CA VAL A 400 2.59 10.68 2.59
C VAL A 400 3.14 11.71 1.63
N ALA A 401 2.45 12.84 1.44
CA ALA A 401 2.99 14.03 0.81
C ALA A 401 2.90 15.24 1.75
N VAL A 402 3.82 16.19 1.61
CA VAL A 402 3.88 17.41 2.41
C VAL A 402 3.96 18.61 1.48
N TYR A 403 2.96 19.48 1.57
CA TYR A 403 2.87 20.73 0.82
C TYR A 403 2.73 21.88 1.79
N ALA A 404 3.40 23.00 1.50
CA ALA A 404 3.17 24.25 2.18
C ALA A 404 2.34 25.18 1.30
N PHE A 405 1.40 25.92 1.89
CA PHE A 405 0.58 26.87 1.15
C PHE A 405 0.75 28.31 1.63
N ARG A 406 0.69 29.23 0.67
CA ARG A 406 0.60 30.67 0.89
C ARG A 406 -0.12 31.30 -0.30
N SER A 407 -0.58 32.53 -0.18
CA SER A 407 -1.22 33.25 -1.28
C SER A 407 -0.69 34.68 -1.43
N ASP A 408 -0.70 35.15 -2.67
CA ASP A 408 -0.51 36.55 -3.06
C ASP A 408 -1.69 36.95 -3.95
N GLY A 409 -2.85 37.15 -3.31
CA GLY A 409 -4.12 37.32 -4.00
C GLY A 409 -4.62 36.05 -4.70
N ARG A 410 -5.79 36.19 -5.35
CA ARG A 410 -6.47 35.08 -6.04
C ARG A 410 -5.68 34.47 -7.19
N ARG A 411 -4.78 35.24 -7.83
CA ARG A 411 -4.07 34.79 -9.05
C ARG A 411 -2.78 34.03 -8.75
N ALA A 412 -2.38 33.97 -7.48
CA ALA A 412 -1.14 33.35 -7.05
C ALA A 412 -1.34 32.67 -5.69
N VAL A 413 -2.11 31.58 -5.69
CA VAL A 413 -2.17 30.66 -4.55
C VAL A 413 -1.07 29.63 -4.75
N HIS A 414 -0.04 29.66 -3.91
CA HIS A 414 1.16 28.86 -4.04
C HIS A 414 1.06 27.58 -3.22
N LEU A 415 1.33 26.43 -3.85
CA LEU A 415 1.50 25.13 -3.20
C LEU A 415 2.95 24.65 -3.39
N ALA A 416 3.81 24.95 -2.41
CA ALA A 416 5.19 24.51 -2.43
C ALA A 416 5.28 23.02 -2.06
N ALA A 417 5.69 22.19 -3.01
CA ALA A 417 5.91 20.76 -2.78
C ALA A 417 7.23 20.57 -2.02
N ILE A 418 7.12 20.27 -0.73
CA ILE A 418 8.27 19.94 0.13
C ILE A 418 8.65 18.48 -0.07
N LYS A 419 7.62 17.61 -0.12
CA LYS A 419 7.71 16.18 -0.35
C LYS A 419 6.50 15.72 -1.16
N THR A 420 6.70 15.12 -2.33
CA THR A 420 5.62 14.46 -3.10
C THR A 420 5.42 13.01 -2.66
N PHE A 421 4.35 12.35 -3.10
CA PHE A 421 4.05 10.95 -2.74
C PHE A 421 5.11 9.94 -3.20
N ASP A 422 5.89 10.26 -4.22
CA ASP A 422 6.94 9.40 -4.79
C ASP A 422 8.32 9.65 -4.16
N GLN A 423 8.43 10.67 -3.30
CA GLN A 423 9.67 11.01 -2.60
C GLN A 423 9.66 10.42 -1.19
N ARG A 424 10.83 10.00 -0.71
CA ARG A 424 11.00 9.62 0.70
C ARG A 424 11.24 10.85 1.59
N PHE A 425 10.69 10.87 2.80
CA PHE A 425 10.93 11.95 3.77
C PHE A 425 12.27 11.78 4.52
N GLY A 426 13.35 11.80 3.74
CA GLY A 426 14.72 11.78 4.24
C GLY A 426 15.23 13.17 4.67
N ALA A 427 16.54 13.27 4.88
CA ALA A 427 17.20 14.50 5.31
C ALA A 427 16.91 15.70 4.39
N ALA A 428 16.83 15.48 3.07
CA ALA A 428 16.53 16.53 2.10
C ALA A 428 15.11 17.13 2.27
N GLY A 429 14.10 16.29 2.48
CA GLY A 429 12.72 16.77 2.73
C GLY A 429 12.62 17.54 4.03
N ARG A 430 13.33 17.09 5.07
CA ARG A 430 13.41 17.76 6.37
C ARG A 430 14.12 19.10 6.29
N ALA A 431 15.23 19.19 5.55
CA ALA A 431 15.96 20.44 5.34
C ALA A 431 15.09 21.47 4.59
N ARG A 432 14.39 21.05 3.53
CA ARG A 432 13.42 21.93 2.83
C ARG A 432 12.33 22.45 3.74
N LEU A 433 11.77 21.58 4.58
CA LEU A 433 10.77 21.96 5.58
C LEU A 433 11.36 22.97 6.57
N ASN A 434 12.56 22.73 7.08
CA ASN A 434 13.29 23.63 8.00
C ASN A 434 13.68 24.99 7.39
N GLN A 435 13.76 25.09 6.06
CA GLN A 435 14.05 26.34 5.37
C GLN A 435 12.78 27.12 4.98
N LEU A 436 11.59 26.55 5.23
CA LEU A 436 10.31 27.19 4.95
C LEU A 436 10.13 28.43 5.83
N ARG A 437 10.13 29.61 5.21
CA ARG A 437 9.86 30.89 5.88
C ARG A 437 8.40 31.31 5.68
N PRO A 438 7.70 31.74 6.74
CA PRO A 438 6.33 32.18 6.62
C PRO A 438 6.27 33.52 5.86
N SER A 439 5.33 33.64 4.94
CA SER A 439 5.19 34.81 4.05
C SER A 439 3.84 34.85 3.33
N GLY A 440 3.37 36.05 3.01
CA GLY A 440 2.13 36.23 2.25
C GLY A 440 0.87 36.00 3.09
N TYR A 441 -0.20 35.65 2.38
CA TYR A 441 -1.58 35.60 2.86
C TYR A 441 -2.16 34.18 2.83
N THR A 442 -3.40 34.01 3.30
CA THR A 442 -4.04 32.71 3.56
C THR A 442 -5.36 32.55 2.80
N ARG A 443 -5.31 32.14 1.52
CA ARG A 443 -6.50 31.80 0.72
C ARG A 443 -6.83 30.30 0.78
N LEU A 444 -7.22 29.86 1.97
CA LEU A 444 -7.29 28.44 2.36
C LEU A 444 -8.22 27.58 1.48
N GLY A 445 -9.40 28.06 1.07
CA GLY A 445 -10.32 27.25 0.27
C GLY A 445 -9.74 26.84 -1.10
N ALA A 446 -9.01 27.73 -1.76
CA ALA A 446 -8.31 27.41 -3.01
C ALA A 446 -7.14 26.44 -2.78
N ALA A 447 -6.38 26.61 -1.69
CA ALA A 447 -5.29 25.71 -1.32
C ALA A 447 -5.80 24.29 -1.03
N ILE A 448 -6.93 24.17 -0.32
CA ILE A 448 -7.60 22.89 -0.03
C ILE A 448 -8.02 22.20 -1.33
N ARG A 449 -8.65 22.92 -2.26
CA ARG A 449 -9.05 22.34 -3.57
C ARG A 449 -7.83 21.84 -4.37
N GLY A 450 -6.78 22.66 -4.44
CA GLY A 450 -5.54 22.26 -5.12
C GLY A 450 -4.85 21.05 -4.49
N ALA A 451 -4.72 21.03 -3.16
CA ALA A 451 -4.18 19.89 -2.43
C ALA A 451 -5.06 18.63 -2.59
N GLY A 452 -6.38 18.81 -2.58
CA GLY A 452 -7.34 17.74 -2.80
C GLY A 452 -7.20 17.08 -4.16
N GLU A 453 -6.99 17.85 -5.24
CA GLU A 453 -6.73 17.26 -6.56
C GLU A 453 -5.42 16.48 -6.60
N ILE A 454 -4.35 16.99 -5.99
CA ILE A 454 -3.07 16.26 -5.87
C ILE A 454 -3.29 14.94 -5.12
N LEU A 455 -4.01 14.97 -4.00
CA LEU A 455 -4.32 13.78 -3.21
C LEU A 455 -5.18 12.78 -4.00
N LYS A 456 -6.18 13.23 -4.75
CA LYS A 456 -7.04 12.33 -5.56
C LYS A 456 -6.28 11.68 -6.71
N THR A 457 -5.38 12.41 -7.36
CA THR A 457 -4.68 11.96 -8.57
C THR A 457 -3.42 11.17 -8.27
N GLN A 458 -2.67 11.51 -7.22
CA GLN A 458 -1.32 10.97 -6.97
C GLN A 458 -1.27 9.95 -5.82
N ALA A 459 -2.21 9.98 -4.88
CA ALA A 459 -2.11 9.16 -3.66
C ALA A 459 -2.28 7.66 -3.91
N GLY A 460 -2.95 7.23 -4.99
CA GLY A 460 -3.02 5.81 -5.39
C GLY A 460 -3.55 4.83 -4.33
N THR A 461 -4.24 5.34 -3.31
CA THR A 461 -4.84 4.58 -2.21
C THR A 461 -6.36 4.71 -2.20
N THR A 462 -7.04 3.75 -1.59
CA THR A 462 -8.50 3.78 -1.39
C THR A 462 -8.86 4.80 -0.32
N ASN A 463 -8.20 4.74 0.84
CA ASN A 463 -8.40 5.73 1.89
C ASN A 463 -7.48 6.93 1.67
N ARG A 464 -8.06 8.13 1.70
CA ARG A 464 -7.36 9.40 1.44
C ARG A 464 -7.70 10.39 2.55
N LEU A 465 -6.68 11.02 3.11
CA LEU A 465 -6.80 11.98 4.20
C LEU A 465 -6.02 13.26 3.88
N LEU A 466 -6.72 14.39 3.86
CA LEU A 466 -6.12 15.72 3.88
C LEU A 466 -5.96 16.16 5.35
N LEU A 467 -4.71 16.37 5.76
CA LEU A 467 -4.35 16.89 7.07
C LEU A 467 -3.93 18.35 6.95
N VAL A 468 -4.75 19.28 7.43
CA VAL A 468 -4.47 20.72 7.37
C VAL A 468 -3.86 21.17 8.70
N LEU A 469 -2.67 21.75 8.66
CA LEU A 469 -2.00 22.38 9.80
C LEU A 469 -2.09 23.90 9.62
N SER A 470 -3.07 24.52 10.28
CA SER A 470 -3.33 25.96 10.19
C SER A 470 -4.05 26.41 11.45
N ASP A 471 -3.86 27.68 11.81
CA ASP A 471 -4.57 28.35 12.91
C ASP A 471 -6.02 28.73 12.55
N GLY A 472 -6.44 28.49 11.29
CA GLY A 472 -7.77 28.79 10.78
C GLY A 472 -7.99 30.27 10.43
N HIS A 473 -6.97 31.12 10.55
CA HIS A 473 -7.06 32.56 10.28
C HIS A 473 -6.86 32.88 8.80
N ALA A 474 -7.88 32.59 8.00
CA ALA A 474 -7.85 32.81 6.57
C ALA A 474 -8.04 34.31 6.20
N TYR A 475 -6.99 34.95 5.69
CA TYR A 475 -6.99 36.35 5.25
C TYR A 475 -6.19 36.56 3.96
N ASP A 476 -6.80 37.18 2.94
CA ASP A 476 -6.20 37.64 1.68
C ASP A 476 -7.04 38.81 1.10
N HIS A 477 -6.58 39.45 0.01
CA HIS A 477 -7.28 40.54 -0.65
C HIS A 477 -8.71 40.14 -1.07
N GLY A 478 -9.69 40.80 -0.44
CA GLY A 478 -11.11 40.54 -0.65
C GLY A 478 -11.59 39.19 -0.12
N TYR A 479 -10.81 38.54 0.74
CA TYR A 479 -11.05 37.21 1.28
C TYR A 479 -10.72 37.20 2.77
N ALA A 480 -11.72 37.43 3.62
CA ALA A 480 -11.52 37.46 5.07
C ALA A 480 -12.84 37.19 5.81
N GLY A 481 -12.73 36.89 7.11
CA GLY A 481 -13.88 36.75 8.00
C GLY A 481 -14.89 35.71 7.49
N THR A 482 -16.19 36.06 7.54
CA THR A 482 -17.28 35.16 7.16
C THR A 482 -17.18 34.62 5.74
N TYR A 483 -16.63 35.40 4.81
CA TYR A 483 -16.43 34.96 3.43
C TYR A 483 -15.39 33.83 3.36
N ALA A 484 -14.23 34.04 3.99
CA ALA A 484 -13.14 33.06 4.00
C ALA A 484 -13.52 31.78 4.76
N THR A 485 -14.21 31.92 5.90
CA THR A 485 -14.78 30.81 6.66
C THR A 485 -15.74 29.99 5.80
N ALA A 486 -16.66 30.64 5.08
CA ALA A 486 -17.65 29.96 4.27
C ALA A 486 -17.05 29.23 3.06
N ASP A 487 -16.07 29.83 2.37
CA ASP A 487 -15.39 29.17 1.26
C ASP A 487 -14.55 27.97 1.72
N THR A 488 -13.82 28.12 2.83
CA THR A 488 -13.04 27.02 3.44
C THR A 488 -13.94 25.85 3.80
N ARG A 489 -15.05 26.12 4.49
CA ARG A 489 -16.04 25.10 4.86
C ARG A 489 -16.63 24.42 3.62
N ARG A 490 -16.87 25.18 2.56
CA ARG A 490 -17.39 24.65 1.29
C ARG A 490 -16.35 23.74 0.62
N ALA A 491 -15.08 24.14 0.56
CA ALA A 491 -13.99 23.35 0.00
C ALA A 491 -13.80 22.00 0.74
N LEU A 492 -13.86 22.01 2.08
CA LEU A 492 -13.79 20.77 2.88
C LEU A 492 -15.00 19.85 2.64
N ALA A 493 -16.19 20.43 2.52
CA ALA A 493 -17.40 19.66 2.23
C ALA A 493 -17.38 19.04 0.82
N GLU A 494 -16.79 19.73 -0.16
CA GLU A 494 -16.54 19.23 -1.51
C GLU A 494 -15.61 18.02 -1.48
N LEU A 495 -14.42 18.14 -0.85
CA LEU A 495 -13.46 17.04 -0.78
C LEU A 495 -14.03 15.81 -0.07
N ARG A 496 -14.81 16.01 0.99
CA ARG A 496 -15.54 14.91 1.62
C ARG A 496 -16.55 14.24 0.69
N GLY A 497 -17.22 15.04 -0.15
CA GLY A 497 -18.11 14.52 -1.20
C GLY A 497 -17.37 13.62 -2.19
N ASP A 498 -16.11 13.92 -2.45
CA ASP A 498 -15.22 13.15 -3.33
C ASP A 498 -14.52 11.95 -2.63
N GLY A 499 -14.94 11.60 -1.41
CA GLY A 499 -14.35 10.47 -0.67
C GLY A 499 -13.01 10.77 0.00
N VAL A 500 -12.66 12.05 0.20
CA VAL A 500 -11.44 12.47 0.90
C VAL A 500 -11.75 12.89 2.33
N ALA A 501 -11.15 12.21 3.30
CA ALA A 501 -11.27 12.58 4.72
C ALA A 501 -10.49 13.86 4.97
N CYS A 502 -10.98 14.70 5.89
CA CYS A 502 -10.33 15.96 6.23
C CYS A 502 -10.15 16.04 7.74
N LEU A 503 -8.93 16.33 8.18
CA LEU A 503 -8.58 16.59 9.58
C LEU A 503 -7.81 17.90 9.67
N CYS A 504 -8.25 18.82 10.51
CA CYS A 504 -7.64 20.14 10.68
C CYS A 504 -7.05 20.27 12.09
N LEU A 505 -5.74 20.49 12.21
CA LEU A 505 -5.06 20.65 13.48
C LEU A 505 -4.57 22.10 13.62
N SER A 506 -5.00 22.76 14.69
CA SER A 506 -4.49 24.06 15.10
C SER A 506 -3.52 23.86 16.27
N LEU A 507 -2.26 24.24 16.06
CA LEU A 507 -1.18 24.07 17.03
C LEU A 507 -0.62 25.43 17.44
N ALA A 508 -0.35 25.59 18.74
CA ALA A 508 0.29 26.77 19.33
C ALA A 508 -0.40 28.11 18.98
N SER A 509 -1.69 28.09 18.64
CA SER A 509 -2.48 29.29 18.32
C SER A 509 -3.42 29.63 19.48
N ASP A 510 -3.68 30.91 19.73
CA ASP A 510 -4.73 31.39 20.63
C ASP A 510 -6.14 31.26 20.03
N ALA A 511 -6.29 30.56 18.89
CA ALA A 511 -7.58 30.32 18.26
C ALA A 511 -8.51 29.51 19.18
N ASP A 512 -9.55 30.16 19.71
CA ASP A 512 -10.61 29.49 20.46
C ASP A 512 -11.25 28.35 19.65
N GLY A 513 -11.55 27.23 20.32
CA GLY A 513 -12.20 26.07 19.69
C GLY A 513 -13.51 26.40 18.94
N ALA A 514 -14.27 27.39 19.43
CA ALA A 514 -15.49 27.87 18.79
C ALA A 514 -15.24 28.59 17.43
N THR A 515 -14.04 29.13 17.22
CA THR A 515 -13.64 29.74 15.95
C THR A 515 -13.25 28.66 14.94
N LEU A 516 -12.55 27.62 15.40
CA LEU A 516 -12.17 26.48 14.57
C LEU A 516 -13.40 25.68 14.12
N GLU A 517 -14.39 25.48 14.98
CA GLU A 517 -15.65 24.81 14.63
C GLU A 517 -16.43 25.59 13.56
N LYS A 518 -16.39 26.93 13.59
CA LYS A 518 -17.03 27.76 12.55
C LYS A 518 -16.35 27.58 11.18
N VAL A 519 -15.02 27.52 11.16
CA VAL A 519 -14.20 27.42 9.94
C VAL A 519 -14.21 26.01 9.35
N PHE A 520 -13.91 25.01 10.17
CA PHE A 520 -13.76 23.62 9.74
C PHE A 520 -15.09 22.85 9.74
N GLY A 521 -16.09 23.36 10.45
CA GLY A 521 -17.46 22.85 10.41
C GLY A 521 -17.54 21.39 10.85
N SER A 522 -18.11 20.54 9.98
CA SER A 522 -18.25 19.11 10.23
C SER A 522 -16.99 18.30 9.87
N ALA A 523 -15.87 18.95 9.55
CA ALA A 523 -14.59 18.25 9.44
C ALA A 523 -14.02 18.02 10.84
N GLY A 524 -13.34 16.89 11.01
CA GLY A 524 -12.60 16.61 12.23
C GLY A 524 -11.60 17.74 12.49
N HIS A 525 -11.63 18.32 13.68
CA HIS A 525 -10.70 19.37 14.07
C HIS A 525 -10.23 19.16 15.51
N ALA A 526 -8.99 19.57 15.78
CA ALA A 526 -8.43 19.56 17.11
C ALA A 526 -7.52 20.77 17.33
N HIS A 527 -7.48 21.24 18.57
CA HIS A 527 -6.65 22.35 19.01
C HIS A 527 -5.80 21.90 20.20
N ALA A 528 -4.53 22.27 20.18
CA ALA A 528 -3.62 22.03 21.30
C ALA A 528 -2.41 22.97 21.26
N PRO A 529 -1.76 23.22 22.42
CA PRO A 529 -0.53 23.99 22.46
C PRO A 529 0.64 23.28 21.73
N SER A 530 0.63 21.95 21.65
CA SER A 530 1.67 21.19 20.96
C SER A 530 1.17 19.85 20.43
N LEU A 531 1.89 19.27 19.47
CA LEU A 531 1.57 17.95 18.91
C LEU A 531 1.57 16.86 19.99
N ALA A 532 2.50 16.91 20.94
CA ALA A 532 2.62 15.91 22.00
C ALA A 532 1.35 15.77 22.86
N VAL A 533 0.58 16.85 23.01
CA VAL A 533 -0.71 16.83 23.72
C VAL A 533 -1.80 16.12 22.90
N LEU A 534 -1.74 16.18 21.57
CA LEU A 534 -2.68 15.50 20.68
C LEU A 534 -2.30 14.04 20.40
N SER A 535 -1.01 13.69 20.47
CA SER A 535 -0.50 12.36 20.16
C SER A 535 -1.28 11.21 20.82
N PRO A 536 -1.71 11.27 22.10
CA PRO A 536 -2.49 10.20 22.73
C PRO A 536 -3.87 9.94 22.13
N ARG A 537 -4.46 10.93 21.44
CA ARG A 537 -5.80 10.87 20.85
C ARG A 537 -5.79 10.92 19.32
N MET A 538 -4.61 10.84 18.71
CA MET A 538 -4.48 10.97 17.26
C MET A 538 -5.19 9.82 16.50
N ASP A 539 -5.26 8.65 17.12
CA ASP A 539 -6.02 7.50 16.63
C ASP A 539 -7.52 7.79 16.53
N GLU A 540 -8.11 8.34 17.58
CA GLU A 540 -9.51 8.76 17.60
C GLU A 540 -9.80 9.80 16.50
N LEU A 541 -8.92 10.80 16.35
CA LEU A 541 -9.09 11.88 15.37
C LEU A 541 -9.04 11.36 13.93
N PHE A 542 -8.05 10.52 13.60
CA PHE A 542 -7.92 9.91 12.28
C PHE A 542 -9.08 8.96 11.98
N LEU A 543 -9.46 8.10 12.92
CA LEU A 543 -10.57 7.17 12.74
C LEU A 543 -11.90 7.89 12.62
N SER A 544 -12.13 8.97 13.36
CA SER A 544 -13.34 9.79 13.21
C SER A 544 -13.42 10.39 11.81
N ALA A 545 -12.33 11.02 11.35
CA ALA A 545 -12.29 11.63 10.01
C ALA A 545 -12.51 10.60 8.89
N LEU A 546 -11.97 9.38 9.03
CA LEU A 546 -12.17 8.29 8.06
C LEU A 546 -13.58 7.68 8.14
N ARG A 547 -14.14 7.50 9.34
CA ARG A 547 -15.51 6.95 9.52
C ARG A 547 -16.58 7.87 8.97
N GLU A 548 -16.38 9.18 9.06
CA GLU A 548 -17.31 10.17 8.51
C GLU A 548 -17.48 10.08 6.98
N LEU A 549 -16.58 9.38 6.27
CA LEU A 549 -16.75 9.02 4.86
C LEU A 549 -17.59 7.76 4.67
N ALA A 550 -17.54 6.82 5.62
CA ALA A 550 -18.18 5.50 5.51
C ALA A 550 -19.70 5.53 5.77
N VAL A 551 -20.23 6.63 6.31
CA VAL A 551 -21.68 6.79 6.52
C VAL A 551 -22.35 7.10 5.17
N PRO A 552 -23.25 6.23 4.66
CA PRO A 552 -24.03 6.53 3.47
C PRO A 552 -24.83 7.80 3.73
N ARG A 553 -24.69 8.81 2.88
CA ARG A 553 -25.55 9.99 2.96
C ARG A 553 -26.96 9.51 2.63
N SER A 554 -27.85 9.47 3.62
CA SER A 554 -29.28 9.34 3.35
C SER A 554 -29.64 10.48 2.39
N GLY A 555 -30.00 10.11 1.15
CA GLY A 555 -30.39 11.06 0.14
C GLY A 555 -31.54 11.89 0.67
N ARG A 556 -31.29 13.17 0.96
CA ARG A 556 -32.37 14.15 0.97
C ARG A 556 -32.74 14.38 -0.50
N GLY A 557 -33.63 13.53 -1.00
CA GLY A 557 -34.52 13.90 -2.08
C GLY A 557 -35.45 15.01 -1.58
N GLY A 558 -35.66 16.02 -2.44
CA GLY A 558 -36.44 17.21 -2.18
C GLY A 558 -35.83 18.40 -2.90
#